data_AF-A0A2V7HS90-F1
#
_entry.id   AF-A0A2V7HS90-F1
#
_cell.length_a   1.000
_cell.length_b   1.000
_cell.length_c   1.000
_cell.angle_alpha   90.00
_cell.angle_beta   90.00
_cell.angle_gamma   90.00
#
_symmetry.space_group_name_H-M   'P 1'
#
loop_
_entity.id
_entity.type
_entity.pdbx_description
1 polymer ?
#
loop_
_entity_poly.entity_id
_entity_poly.type
_entity_poly.pdbx_seq_one_letter_code
_entity_poly.pdbx_strand_id
1 'polypeptide(L)'
;RARDCAKKPVYVRGAGEATEHVLLTQMRHLTFSEATRLSGAKAFAMAEVTHADFDHIMLYDAFTSGPPIMLESLGFCQPGEGVHFFEAGRSTPGGSLPINTNGGGLSYTHSGMYGIFPIIEATRQLRGECGARQVADCRLSLVNGMGGMLSAAGTLVLANER
;
A
#
# COMPACT_ATOMS: atom_id res chain seq x y z
N ARG A 1 -20.11 -19.18 5.62
CA ARG A 1 -19.17 -18.90 4.50
C ARG A 1 -19.01 -17.39 4.36
N ALA A 2 -17.95 -16.88 3.71
CA ALA A 2 -17.73 -15.42 3.60
C ALA A 2 -18.93 -14.63 3.02
N ARG A 3 -19.72 -15.27 2.14
CA ARG A 3 -20.96 -14.71 1.58
C ARG A 3 -22.11 -14.55 2.58
N ASP A 4 -22.03 -15.24 3.72
CA ASP A 4 -23.09 -15.27 4.75
C ASP A 4 -22.83 -14.23 5.86
N CYS A 5 -21.70 -13.50 5.78
CA CYS A 5 -21.38 -12.42 6.70
C CYS A 5 -22.24 -11.17 6.40
N ALA A 6 -22.45 -10.32 7.41
CA ALA A 6 -23.31 -9.12 7.30
C ALA A 6 -22.81 -8.07 6.29
N LYS A 7 -21.55 -8.16 5.85
CA LYS A 7 -20.91 -7.21 4.94
C LYS A 7 -20.34 -7.96 3.74
N LYS A 8 -20.33 -7.28 2.57
CA LYS A 8 -19.72 -7.81 1.35
C LYS A 8 -18.28 -8.26 1.63
N PRO A 9 -17.87 -9.48 1.22
CA PRO A 9 -16.51 -9.94 1.43
C PRO A 9 -15.52 -9.14 0.58
N VAL A 10 -14.29 -9.02 1.08
CA VAL A 10 -13.12 -8.56 0.34
C VAL A 10 -12.17 -9.75 0.24
N TYR A 11 -11.59 -9.96 -0.93
CA TYR A 11 -10.76 -11.13 -1.24
C TYR A 11 -9.28 -10.75 -1.24
N VAL A 12 -8.45 -11.61 -0.66
CA VAL A 12 -6.99 -11.52 -0.82
C VAL A 12 -6.64 -12.22 -2.14
N ARG A 13 -6.25 -11.42 -3.13
CA ARG A 13 -5.86 -11.90 -4.47
C ARG A 13 -4.39 -12.23 -4.55
N GLY A 14 -3.58 -11.54 -3.76
CA GLY A 14 -2.13 -11.76 -3.70
C GLY A 14 -1.56 -11.35 -2.36
N ALA A 15 -0.50 -12.03 -1.95
CA ALA A 15 0.24 -11.71 -0.74
C ALA A 15 1.74 -11.95 -0.96
N GLY A 16 2.56 -11.16 -0.28
CA GLY A 16 4.01 -11.33 -0.32
C GLY A 16 4.66 -10.75 0.91
N GLU A 17 5.73 -11.38 1.36
CA GLU A 17 6.56 -10.93 2.46
C GLU A 17 8.04 -11.07 2.11
N ALA A 18 8.86 -10.19 2.69
CA ALA A 18 10.31 -10.25 2.58
C ALA A 18 10.98 -9.50 3.74
N THR A 19 12.23 -9.87 4.01
CA THR A 19 13.13 -9.22 4.95
C THR A 19 14.50 -9.04 4.30
N GLU A 20 15.27 -8.05 4.74
CA GLU A 20 16.59 -7.74 4.17
C GLU A 20 17.67 -7.64 5.25
N HIS A 21 17.50 -6.76 6.23
CA HIS A 21 18.50 -6.43 7.26
C HIS A 21 17.86 -6.19 8.62
N VAL A 22 18.67 -6.00 9.67
CA VAL A 22 18.18 -5.65 11.01
C VAL A 22 18.62 -4.24 11.41
N LEU A 23 19.86 -3.85 11.08
CA LEU A 23 20.44 -2.55 11.44
C LEU A 23 20.61 -1.66 10.22
N LEU A 24 20.47 -0.34 10.40
CA LEU A 24 20.66 0.67 9.36
C LEU A 24 22.00 0.52 8.62
N THR A 25 23.08 0.21 9.34
CA THR A 25 24.43 0.06 8.76
C THR A 25 24.59 -1.14 7.83
N GLN A 26 23.60 -2.04 7.79
CA GLN A 26 23.57 -3.21 6.92
C GLN A 26 22.75 -2.97 5.65
N MET A 27 22.09 -1.81 5.52
CA MET A 27 21.30 -1.48 4.34
C MET A 27 22.18 -1.39 3.11
N ARG A 28 21.79 -2.10 2.04
CA ARG A 28 22.47 -2.02 0.75
C ARG A 28 22.22 -0.67 0.07
N HIS A 29 21.00 -0.17 0.21
CA HIS A 29 20.55 1.09 -0.35
C HIS A 29 19.76 1.86 0.71
N LEU A 30 20.13 3.11 0.97
CA LEU A 30 19.44 3.95 1.98
C LEU A 30 18.11 4.53 1.47
N THR A 31 17.92 4.55 0.16
CA THR A 31 16.76 5.17 -0.51
C THR A 31 15.90 4.16 -1.27
N PHE A 32 16.13 2.86 -1.04
CA PHE A 32 15.41 1.78 -1.72
C PHE A 32 15.20 0.62 -0.75
N SER A 33 14.03 -0.02 -0.79
CA SER A 33 13.72 -1.17 0.04
C SER A 33 13.61 -2.43 -0.81
N GLU A 34 14.61 -3.31 -0.71
CA GLU A 34 14.58 -4.59 -1.43
C GLU A 34 13.47 -5.49 -0.88
N ALA A 35 13.20 -5.42 0.43
CA ALA A 35 12.07 -6.11 1.03
C ALA A 35 10.72 -5.67 0.40
N THR A 36 10.54 -4.37 0.17
CA THR A 36 9.33 -3.84 -0.48
C THR A 36 9.22 -4.33 -1.93
N ARG A 37 10.31 -4.26 -2.70
CA ARG A 37 10.37 -4.76 -4.08
C ARG A 37 10.00 -6.24 -4.17
N LEU A 38 10.59 -7.07 -3.32
CA LEU A 38 10.39 -8.53 -3.32
C LEU A 38 8.98 -8.92 -2.84
N SER A 39 8.48 -8.29 -1.78
CA SER A 39 7.12 -8.55 -1.28
C SER A 39 6.06 -8.11 -2.29
N GLY A 40 6.25 -6.95 -2.94
CA GLY A 40 5.38 -6.45 -4.00
C GLY A 40 5.35 -7.37 -5.21
N ALA A 41 6.51 -7.77 -5.73
CA ALA A 41 6.60 -8.67 -6.87
C ALA A 41 5.87 -10.01 -6.63
N LYS A 42 6.01 -10.60 -5.43
CA LYS A 42 5.29 -11.83 -5.05
C LYS A 42 3.76 -11.61 -5.05
N ALA A 43 3.30 -10.52 -4.44
CA ALA A 43 1.87 -10.22 -4.34
C ALA A 43 1.25 -9.93 -5.72
N PHE A 44 1.95 -9.20 -6.59
CA PHE A 44 1.48 -8.86 -7.94
C PHE A 44 1.41 -10.10 -8.82
N ALA A 45 2.45 -10.94 -8.78
CA ALA A 45 2.48 -12.20 -9.50
C ALA A 45 1.36 -13.16 -9.05
N MET A 46 1.12 -13.26 -7.74
CA MET A 46 0.04 -14.11 -7.19
C MET A 46 -1.36 -13.62 -7.59
N ALA A 47 -1.55 -12.30 -7.66
CA ALA A 47 -2.83 -11.71 -8.04
C ALA A 47 -3.05 -11.62 -9.55
N GLU A 48 -2.00 -11.83 -10.34
CA GLU A 48 -1.95 -11.64 -11.80
C GLU A 48 -2.32 -10.21 -12.24
N VAL A 49 -1.72 -9.21 -11.57
CA VAL A 49 -1.99 -7.78 -11.78
C VAL A 49 -0.72 -6.98 -12.04
N THR A 50 -0.91 -5.79 -12.59
CA THR A 50 0.11 -4.78 -12.88
C THR A 50 -0.19 -3.47 -12.14
N HIS A 51 0.74 -2.53 -12.15
CA HIS A 51 0.57 -1.21 -11.52
C HIS A 51 -0.65 -0.44 -12.01
N ALA A 52 -1.04 -0.63 -13.27
CA ALA A 52 -2.16 0.08 -13.89
C ALA A 52 -3.53 -0.40 -13.39
N ASP A 53 -3.60 -1.55 -12.71
CA ASP A 53 -4.86 -2.16 -12.28
C ASP A 53 -5.35 -1.62 -10.93
N PHE A 54 -4.51 -0.90 -10.17
CA PHE A 54 -4.86 -0.42 -8.83
C PHE A 54 -5.64 0.90 -8.88
N ASP A 55 -6.79 0.94 -8.20
CA ASP A 55 -7.61 2.16 -8.10
C ASP A 55 -7.12 3.08 -6.97
N HIS A 56 -6.51 2.49 -5.94
CA HIS A 56 -5.83 3.20 -4.87
C HIS A 56 -4.81 2.30 -4.18
N ILE A 57 -3.91 2.92 -3.41
CA ILE A 57 -2.93 2.18 -2.62
C ILE A 57 -2.86 2.72 -1.19
N MET A 58 -2.51 1.83 -0.26
CA MET A 58 -2.29 2.14 1.15
C MET A 58 -0.85 1.77 1.50
N LEU A 59 -0.05 2.75 1.89
CA LEU A 59 1.37 2.63 2.19
C LEU A 59 1.61 2.95 3.67
N TYR A 60 2.44 2.14 4.34
CA TYR A 60 2.80 2.37 5.74
C TYR A 60 3.76 3.55 5.90
N ASP A 61 3.22 4.69 6.31
CA ASP A 61 3.87 5.99 6.38
C ASP A 61 4.16 6.40 7.83
N ALA A 62 5.19 5.78 8.43
CA ALA A 62 5.72 6.24 9.72
C ALA A 62 6.40 7.61 9.65
N PHE A 63 6.99 7.88 8.49
CA PHE A 63 7.73 9.09 8.19
C PHE A 63 7.41 9.51 6.75
N THR A 64 7.53 10.80 6.46
CA THR A 64 7.24 11.38 5.14
C THR A 64 8.15 10.84 4.03
N SER A 65 9.34 10.33 4.37
CA SER A 65 10.26 9.70 3.43
C SER A 65 9.84 8.29 2.97
N GLY A 66 8.99 7.60 3.74
CA GLY A 66 8.61 6.21 3.48
C GLY A 66 7.80 6.04 2.17
N PRO A 67 6.69 6.77 1.97
CA PRO A 67 5.85 6.65 0.77
C PRO A 67 6.57 6.84 -0.56
N PRO A 68 7.45 7.86 -0.74
CA PRO A 68 8.27 7.98 -1.94
C PRO A 68 9.13 6.73 -2.19
N ILE A 69 9.85 6.25 -1.16
CA ILE A 69 10.71 5.05 -1.27
C ILE A 69 9.88 3.82 -1.63
N MET A 70 8.70 3.65 -1.02
CA MET A 70 7.82 2.52 -1.32
C MET A 70 7.25 2.59 -2.73
N LEU A 71 6.87 3.77 -3.24
CA LEU A 71 6.41 3.93 -4.63
C LEU A 71 7.49 3.50 -5.64
N GLU A 72 8.72 3.95 -5.42
CA GLU A 72 9.87 3.58 -6.25
C GLU A 72 10.19 2.09 -6.12
N SER A 73 10.21 1.55 -4.90
CA SER A 73 10.53 0.14 -4.63
C SER A 73 9.46 -0.82 -5.17
N LEU A 74 8.19 -0.41 -5.16
CA LEU A 74 7.09 -1.17 -5.75
C LEU A 74 7.08 -1.03 -7.28
N GLY A 75 7.75 -0.02 -7.86
CA GLY A 75 7.83 0.21 -9.30
C GLY A 75 6.75 1.14 -9.89
N PHE A 76 6.02 1.88 -9.06
CA PHE A 76 5.08 2.92 -9.54
C PHE A 76 5.80 4.17 -10.06
N CYS A 77 7.01 4.41 -9.58
CA CYS A 77 7.87 5.52 -9.96
C CYS A 77 9.26 5.01 -10.30
N GLN A 78 9.98 5.75 -11.15
CA GLN A 78 11.42 5.52 -11.34
C GLN A 78 12.18 5.97 -10.08
N PRO A 79 13.39 5.42 -9.83
CA PRO A 79 14.22 5.87 -8.71
C PRO A 79 14.41 7.39 -8.69
N GLY A 80 14.14 8.04 -7.55
CA GLY A 80 14.20 9.49 -7.36
C GLY A 80 12.93 10.27 -7.74
N GLU A 81 11.96 9.65 -8.40
CA GLU A 81 10.73 10.33 -8.87
C GLU A 81 9.56 10.21 -7.88
N GLY A 82 9.71 9.45 -6.79
CA GLY A 82 8.64 9.19 -5.84
C GLY A 82 8.13 10.46 -5.17
N VAL A 83 9.00 11.45 -4.92
CA VAL A 83 8.61 12.74 -4.34
C VAL A 83 7.79 13.59 -5.31
N HIS A 84 8.15 13.60 -6.60
CA HIS A 84 7.42 14.35 -7.64
C HIS A 84 5.99 13.82 -7.82
N PHE A 85 5.76 12.53 -7.54
CA PHE A 85 4.42 11.95 -7.53
C PHE A 85 3.49 12.68 -6.54
N PHE A 86 3.98 12.97 -5.34
CA PHE A 86 3.22 13.69 -4.32
C PHE A 86 3.12 15.19 -4.64
N GLU A 87 4.21 15.80 -5.11
CA GLU A 87 4.25 17.22 -5.49
C GLU A 87 3.26 17.54 -6.61
N ALA A 88 3.14 16.65 -7.60
CA ALA A 88 2.17 16.76 -8.69
C ALA A 88 0.71 16.49 -8.26
N GLY A 89 0.46 16.22 -6.97
CA GLY A 89 -0.87 15.98 -6.42
C GLY A 89 -1.49 14.63 -6.82
N ARG A 90 -0.71 13.71 -7.41
CA ARG A 90 -1.24 12.43 -7.95
C ARG A 90 -1.82 11.52 -6.87
N SER A 91 -1.33 11.67 -5.63
CA SER A 91 -1.74 10.90 -4.45
C SER A 91 -2.98 11.45 -3.74
N THR A 92 -3.46 12.63 -4.11
CA THR A 92 -4.57 13.32 -3.41
C THR A 92 -5.93 12.71 -3.74
N PRO A 93 -7.00 12.98 -2.97
CA PRO A 93 -8.36 12.65 -3.38
C PRO A 93 -8.68 13.25 -4.76
N GLY A 94 -9.06 12.41 -5.72
CA GLY A 94 -9.28 12.82 -7.12
C GLY A 94 -8.02 12.87 -7.99
N GLY A 95 -6.84 12.62 -7.42
CA GLY A 95 -5.60 12.41 -8.16
C GLY A 95 -5.61 11.09 -8.93
N SER A 96 -4.59 10.88 -9.77
CA SER A 96 -4.52 9.72 -10.67
C SER A 96 -4.40 8.38 -9.96
N LEU A 97 -3.88 8.35 -8.72
CA LEU A 97 -3.79 7.15 -7.90
C LEU A 97 -3.76 7.58 -6.43
N PRO A 98 -4.93 7.69 -5.78
CA PRO A 98 -5.05 8.11 -4.39
C PRO A 98 -4.24 7.21 -3.45
N ILE A 99 -3.54 7.83 -2.50
CA ILE A 99 -2.72 7.13 -1.50
C ILE A 99 -3.23 7.48 -0.10
N ASN A 100 -3.34 6.48 0.77
CA ASN A 100 -3.63 6.68 2.19
C ASN A 100 -4.88 7.52 2.44
N THR A 101 -6.01 7.12 1.86
CA THR A 101 -7.25 7.92 1.84
C THR A 101 -7.80 8.29 3.21
N ASN A 102 -7.48 7.52 4.26
CA ASN A 102 -7.82 7.85 5.65
C ASN A 102 -6.93 8.94 6.28
N GLY A 103 -5.89 9.40 5.58
CA GLY A 103 -4.87 10.33 6.09
C GLY A 103 -3.55 9.67 6.49
N GLY A 104 -3.46 8.34 6.45
CA GLY A 104 -2.22 7.62 6.72
C GLY A 104 -1.76 7.70 8.19
N GLY A 105 -0.60 7.12 8.47
CA GLY A 105 0.08 7.16 9.75
C GLY A 105 0.51 8.57 10.13
N LEU A 106 0.74 9.41 9.12
CA LEU A 106 1.14 10.80 9.31
C LEU A 106 0.04 11.70 9.87
N SER A 107 -1.24 11.44 9.54
CA SER A 107 -2.35 12.30 9.98
C SER A 107 -3.47 11.59 10.74
N TYR A 108 -3.72 10.30 10.51
CA TYR A 108 -4.83 9.58 11.14
C TYR A 108 -4.43 9.01 12.51
N THR A 109 -3.48 8.07 12.53
CA THR A 109 -2.94 7.49 13.75
C THR A 109 -1.70 6.66 13.44
N HIS A 110 -0.71 6.65 14.33
CA HIS A 110 0.47 5.78 14.20
C HIS A 110 0.69 4.96 15.47
N SER A 111 -0.21 3.99 15.72
CA SER A 111 0.00 3.04 16.82
C SER A 111 1.12 2.04 16.47
N GLY A 112 1.69 1.37 17.47
CA GLY A 112 2.65 0.28 17.23
C GLY A 112 2.11 -0.89 16.39
N MET A 113 0.80 -0.91 16.11
CA MET A 113 0.13 -1.86 15.24
C MET A 113 -0.45 -1.20 13.98
N TYR A 114 0.15 -0.09 13.50
CA TYR A 114 -0.46 0.70 12.43
C TYR A 114 -0.81 -0.09 11.17
N GLY A 115 -0.11 -1.20 10.88
CA GLY A 115 -0.31 -2.03 9.68
C GLY A 115 -1.73 -2.58 9.49
N ILE A 116 -2.54 -2.68 10.54
CA ILE A 116 -3.96 -3.07 10.40
C ILE A 116 -4.82 -1.97 9.79
N PHE A 117 -4.51 -0.68 9.99
CA PHE A 117 -5.34 0.42 9.50
C PHE A 117 -5.32 0.57 7.97
N PRO A 118 -4.17 0.45 7.27
CA PRO A 118 -4.13 0.31 5.82
C PRO A 118 -5.09 -0.77 5.29
N ILE A 119 -5.12 -1.95 5.94
CA ILE A 119 -6.00 -3.05 5.54
C ILE A 119 -7.48 -2.69 5.79
N ILE A 120 -7.78 -2.07 6.93
CA ILE A 120 -9.15 -1.64 7.26
C ILE A 120 -9.66 -0.60 6.27
N GLU A 121 -8.85 0.41 5.95
CA GLU A 121 -9.24 1.45 5.00
C GLU A 121 -9.38 0.89 3.58
N ALA A 122 -8.44 0.06 3.11
CA ALA A 122 -8.56 -0.65 1.84
C ALA A 122 -9.85 -1.48 1.76
N THR A 123 -10.18 -2.20 2.85
CA THR A 123 -11.42 -2.98 2.95
C THR A 123 -12.66 -2.09 2.88
N ARG A 124 -12.65 -0.92 3.52
CA ARG A 124 -13.77 0.04 3.47
C ARG A 124 -13.92 0.67 2.09
N GLN A 125 -12.81 1.02 1.42
CA GLN A 125 -12.82 1.54 0.05
C GLN A 125 -13.43 0.53 -0.91
N LEU A 126 -12.99 -0.73 -0.85
CA LEU A 126 -13.50 -1.83 -1.69
C LEU A 126 -14.98 -2.15 -1.42
N ARG A 127 -15.50 -1.78 -0.24
CA ARG A 127 -16.92 -1.95 0.12
C ARG A 127 -17.79 -0.74 -0.21
N GLY A 128 -17.22 0.39 -0.61
CA GLY A 128 -17.99 1.62 -0.81
C GLY A 128 -18.37 2.32 0.50
N GLU A 129 -17.61 2.13 1.59
CA GLU A 129 -17.96 2.58 2.94
C GLU A 129 -17.16 3.81 3.41
N CYS A 130 -16.51 4.54 2.49
CA CYS A 130 -15.59 5.63 2.82
C CYS A 130 -16.19 7.05 2.74
N GLY A 131 -17.47 7.21 2.39
CA GLY A 131 -18.14 8.51 2.37
C GLY A 131 -17.43 9.52 1.45
N ALA A 132 -17.13 10.72 1.94
CA ALA A 132 -16.53 11.79 1.13
C ALA A 132 -15.13 11.48 0.57
N ARG A 133 -14.41 10.51 1.15
CA ARG A 133 -13.08 10.07 0.70
C ARG A 133 -13.12 8.79 -0.13
N GLN A 134 -14.31 8.35 -0.54
CA GLN A 134 -14.50 7.15 -1.35
C GLN A 134 -13.84 7.31 -2.72
N VAL A 135 -13.00 6.35 -3.11
CA VAL A 135 -12.48 6.26 -4.47
C VAL A 135 -13.57 5.70 -5.38
N ALA A 136 -13.81 6.39 -6.50
CA ALA A 136 -14.81 5.98 -7.48
C ALA A 136 -14.46 4.61 -8.07
N ASP A 137 -15.47 3.76 -8.23
CA ASP A 137 -15.34 2.43 -8.84
C ASP A 137 -14.19 1.56 -8.32
N CYS A 138 -13.85 1.70 -7.03
CA CYS A 138 -12.74 0.97 -6.41
C CYS A 138 -12.96 -0.56 -6.42
N ARG A 139 -12.18 -1.27 -7.21
CA ARG A 139 -12.20 -2.73 -7.42
C ARG A 139 -10.95 -3.42 -6.91
N LEU A 140 -9.80 -2.77 -6.99
CA LEU A 140 -8.50 -3.30 -6.58
C LEU A 140 -7.74 -2.31 -5.69
N SER A 141 -7.21 -2.81 -4.58
CA SER A 141 -6.43 -2.04 -3.63
C SER A 141 -5.10 -2.74 -3.33
N LEU A 142 -4.03 -1.95 -3.28
CA LEU A 142 -2.75 -2.39 -2.77
C LEU A 142 -2.59 -1.96 -1.32
N VAL A 143 -2.12 -2.86 -0.47
CA VAL A 143 -1.63 -2.52 0.86
C VAL A 143 -0.18 -2.93 0.97
N ASN A 144 0.72 -1.99 1.28
CA ASN A 144 2.11 -2.28 1.59
C ASN A 144 2.46 -1.77 3.00
N GLY A 145 2.89 -2.72 3.83
CA GLY A 145 3.41 -2.51 5.16
C GLY A 145 4.92 -2.61 5.16
N MET A 146 5.58 -1.72 5.91
CA MET A 146 7.01 -1.72 6.10
C MET A 146 7.35 -1.70 7.60
N GLY A 147 8.31 -2.52 8.00
CA GLY A 147 8.75 -2.68 9.38
C GLY A 147 10.24 -2.38 9.58
N GLY A 148 10.58 -1.92 10.77
CA GLY A 148 11.95 -1.56 11.13
C GLY A 148 12.47 -0.36 10.33
N MET A 149 13.75 -0.38 9.97
CA MET A 149 14.40 0.67 9.17
C MET A 149 14.43 0.26 7.69
N LEU A 150 13.25 0.14 7.07
CA LEU A 150 13.04 -0.48 5.74
C LEU A 150 13.38 -1.98 5.66
N SER A 151 13.47 -2.64 6.82
CA SER A 151 14.05 -3.97 7.04
C SER A 151 13.16 -5.13 6.60
N ALA A 152 11.85 -4.95 6.70
CA ALA A 152 10.85 -5.96 6.41
C ALA A 152 9.68 -5.33 5.68
N ALA A 153 9.03 -6.07 4.81
CA ALA A 153 7.84 -5.62 4.13
C ALA A 153 6.82 -6.75 3.95
N GLY A 154 5.54 -6.38 4.03
CA GLY A 154 4.41 -7.22 3.72
C GLY A 154 3.49 -6.50 2.74
N THR A 155 3.10 -7.19 1.67
CA THR A 155 2.23 -6.63 0.63
C THR A 155 0.99 -7.50 0.46
N LEU A 156 -0.17 -6.87 0.33
CA LEU A 156 -1.45 -7.51 0.02
C LEU A 156 -2.09 -6.83 -1.19
N VAL A 157 -2.62 -7.64 -2.11
CA VAL A 157 -3.55 -7.21 -3.16
C VAL A 157 -4.94 -7.64 -2.74
N LEU A 158 -5.83 -6.66 -2.55
CA LEU A 158 -7.21 -6.85 -2.10
C LEU A 158 -8.19 -6.48 -3.21
N ALA A 159 -9.24 -7.28 -3.39
CA ALA A 159 -10.27 -7.04 -4.40
C ALA A 159 -11.69 -7.17 -3.83
N ASN A 160 -12.64 -6.44 -4.41
CA ASN A 160 -14.07 -6.58 -4.09
C ASN A 160 -14.75 -7.74 -4.85
N GLU A 161 -14.04 -8.34 -5.80
CA GLU A 161 -14.44 -9.47 -6.61
C GLU A 161 -13.38 -10.58 -6.56
N ARG A 162 -13.77 -11.81 -6.96
CA ARG A 162 -12.87 -12.97 -6.96
C ARG A 162 -11.94 -12.98 -8.15
#